data_AF-A0A7X9AJX5-F1
#
_entry.id   AF-A0A7X9AJX5-F1
#
_cell.length_a   1.000
_cell.length_b   1.000
_cell.length_c   1.000
_cell.angle_alpha   90.00
_cell.angle_beta   90.00
_cell.angle_gamma   90.00
#
_symmetry.space_group_name_H-M   'P 1'
#
loop_
_entity.id
_entity.type
_entity.pdbx_description
1 polymer ?
#
loop_
_entity_poly.entity_id
_entity_poly.type
_entity_poly.pdbx_seq_one_letter_code
_entity_poly.pdbx_strand_id
1 'polypeptide(L)'
;MTRRHVIIPIFVPHKGCPNDCIFCDQKKISGQTDEMTPDKIREIADTHLSTAGPEAFVEIAFYGGSFTAIDREQQEEFLRQA
;
A
#
# COMPACT_ATOMS: atom_id res chain seq x y z
N MET A 1 21.96 -11.44 -16.60
CA MET A 1 20.50 -11.48 -16.44
C MET A 1 20.06 -10.14 -15.89
N THR A 2 19.03 -9.53 -16.49
CA THR A 2 18.45 -8.29 -15.95
C THR A 2 17.80 -8.60 -14.59
N ARG A 3 18.12 -7.82 -13.55
CA ARG A 3 17.46 -7.95 -12.25
C ARG A 3 15.96 -7.75 -12.44
N ARG A 4 15.15 -8.65 -11.89
CA ARG A 4 13.69 -8.51 -11.91
C ARG A 4 13.32 -7.36 -10.99
N HIS A 5 12.49 -6.44 -11.46
CA HIS A 5 11.94 -5.38 -10.64
C HIS A 5 10.57 -5.81 -10.12
N VAL A 6 10.37 -5.76 -8.80
CA VAL A 6 9.13 -6.16 -8.12
C VAL A 6 8.61 -4.98 -7.31
N ILE A 7 7.35 -4.63 -7.52
CA ILE A 7 6.64 -3.65 -6.71
C ILE A 7 5.65 -4.40 -5.83
N ILE A 8 5.78 -4.23 -4.51
CA ILE A 8 4.83 -4.75 -3.52
C ILE A 8 3.74 -3.69 -3.32
N PRO A 9 2.49 -3.97 -3.73
CA PRO A 9 1.41 -3.00 -3.62
C PRO A 9 0.80 -3.03 -2.21
N ILE A 10 0.85 -1.90 -1.50
CA ILE A 10 0.15 -1.72 -0.23
C ILE A 10 -1.07 -0.84 -0.48
N PHE A 11 -2.27 -1.41 -0.35
CA PHE A 11 -3.51 -0.69 -0.62
C PHE A 11 -4.11 -0.08 0.64
N VAL A 12 -4.21 1.25 0.69
CA VAL A 12 -4.78 2.01 1.81
C VAL A 12 -6.10 2.64 1.35
N PRO A 13 -7.25 1.96 1.55
CA PRO A 13 -8.51 2.37 0.93
C PRO A 13 -9.04 3.69 1.50
N HIS A 14 -9.31 4.64 0.60
CA HIS A 14 -9.99 5.93 0.76
C HIS A 14 -9.37 6.86 1.81
N LYS A 15 -8.25 6.47 2.42
CA LYS A 15 -7.63 7.18 3.53
C LYS A 15 -6.90 8.43 3.06
N GLY A 16 -7.08 9.52 3.81
CA GLY A 16 -6.55 10.83 3.41
C GLY A 16 -7.30 11.47 2.25
N CYS A 17 -8.39 10.89 1.75
CA CYS A 17 -9.26 11.55 0.76
C CYS A 17 -10.24 12.49 1.48
N PRO A 18 -10.09 13.83 1.39
CA PRO A 18 -10.97 14.75 2.10
C PRO A 18 -12.37 14.85 1.48
N ASN A 19 -12.52 14.41 0.22
CA ASN A 19 -13.74 14.52 -0.56
C ASN A 19 -13.96 13.25 -1.40
N ASP A 20 -15.21 13.01 -1.80
CA ASP A 20 -15.57 12.00 -2.79
C ASP A 20 -15.53 12.62 -4.19
N CYS A 21 -14.47 12.32 -4.95
CA CYS A 21 -14.35 12.80 -6.32
C CYS A 21 -15.40 12.15 -7.23
N ILE A 22 -16.03 12.92 -8.12
CA ILE A 22 -17.06 12.40 -9.06
C ILE A 22 -16.61 11.22 -9.93
N PHE A 23 -15.30 11.12 -10.20
CA PHE A 23 -14.69 10.04 -10.97
C PHE A 23 -14.13 8.91 -10.10
N CYS A 24 -14.17 9.03 -8.78
CA CYS A 24 -13.61 8.06 -7.85
C CYS A 24 -14.71 7.53 -6.92
N ASP A 25 -15.06 6.26 -7.09
CA ASP A 25 -15.82 5.50 -6.09
C ASP A 25 -15.02 4.26 -5.72
N GLN A 26 -13.93 4.47 -4.98
CA GLN A 26 -13.01 3.39 -4.64
C GLN A 26 -13.68 2.27 -3.85
N LYS A 27 -14.70 2.59 -3.05
CA LYS A 27 -15.50 1.62 -2.29
C LYS A 27 -16.17 0.63 -3.25
N LYS A 28 -16.79 1.12 -4.33
CA LYS A 28 -17.37 0.25 -5.38
C LYS A 28 -16.33 -0.41 -6.27
N ILE A 29 -15.27 0.32 -6.66
CA ILE A 29 -14.29 -0.15 -7.66
C ILE A 29 -13.39 -1.25 -7.08
N SER A 30 -12.88 -1.06 -5.86
CA SER A 30 -11.91 -1.99 -5.26
C SER A 30 -12.56 -3.16 -4.53
N GLY A 31 -13.82 -3.02 -4.09
CA GLY A 31 -14.48 -3.99 -3.21
C GLY A 31 -13.82 -4.15 -1.82
N GLN A 32 -12.74 -3.41 -1.55
CA GLN A 32 -11.99 -3.40 -0.30
C GLN A 32 -12.56 -2.33 0.62
N THR A 33 -13.23 -2.77 1.68
CA THR A 33 -13.77 -1.88 2.73
C THR A 33 -12.93 -1.91 4.00
N ASP A 34 -12.04 -2.88 4.13
CA ASP A 34 -11.25 -3.07 5.35
C ASP A 34 -10.14 -2.03 5.45
N GLU A 35 -9.96 -1.46 6.63
CA GLU A 35 -8.84 -0.56 6.85
C GLU A 35 -7.49 -1.30 6.79
N MET A 36 -6.49 -0.59 6.26
CA MET A 36 -5.10 -1.03 6.30
C MET A 36 -4.53 -0.78 7.69
N THR A 37 -3.80 -1.78 8.20
CA THR A 37 -3.15 -1.74 9.51
C THR A 37 -1.64 -1.99 9.37
N PRO A 38 -0.83 -1.56 10.35
CA PRO A 38 0.62 -1.79 10.36
C PRO A 38 0.98 -3.28 10.23
N ASP A 39 0.25 -4.16 10.92
CA ASP A 39 0.48 -5.61 10.85
C ASP A 39 0.19 -6.20 9.47
N LYS A 40 -0.88 -5.73 8.81
CA LYS A 40 -1.21 -6.15 7.44
C LYS A 40 -0.14 -5.71 6.44
N ILE A 41 0.46 -4.53 6.61
CA ILE A 41 1.55 -4.06 5.75
C ILE A 41 2.73 -5.03 5.84
N ARG A 42 3.13 -5.41 7.05
CA ARG A 42 4.21 -6.37 7.30
C ARG A 42 3.88 -7.73 6.69
N GLU A 43 2.67 -8.25 6.92
CA GLU A 43 2.22 -9.53 6.36
C GLU A 43 2.30 -9.54 4.82
N ILE A 44 1.82 -8.48 4.17
CA ILE A 44 1.86 -8.34 2.72
C ILE A 44 3.32 -8.26 2.24
N ALA A 45 4.16 -7.43 2.87
CA ALA A 45 5.57 -7.28 2.53
C ALA A 45 6.31 -8.63 2.61
N ASP A 46 6.18 -9.34 3.73
CA ASP A 46 6.83 -10.64 3.96
C ASP A 46 6.35 -11.70 2.96
N THR A 47 5.04 -11.74 2.69
CA THR A 47 4.44 -12.67 1.71
C THR A 47 5.02 -12.44 0.33
N HIS A 48 5.10 -11.19 -0.13
CA HIS A 48 5.64 -10.88 -1.46
C HIS A 48 7.15 -11.10 -1.53
N LEU A 49 7.91 -10.71 -0.50
CA LEU A 49 9.36 -10.92 -0.41
C LEU A 49 9.73 -12.41 -0.53
N SER A 50 8.90 -13.30 0.04
CA SER A 50 9.10 -14.75 -0.10
C SER A 50 9.07 -15.26 -1.55
N THR A 51 8.48 -14.48 -2.47
CA THR A 51 8.32 -14.83 -3.89
C THR A 51 9.19 -14.01 -4.85
N ALA A 52 9.79 -12.91 -4.39
CA ALA A 52 10.51 -11.96 -5.24
C ALA A 52 11.82 -12.56 -5.83
N GLY A 53 12.43 -13.52 -5.14
CA GLY A 53 13.71 -14.12 -5.51
C GLY A 53 14.91 -13.27 -5.08
N PRO A 54 16.10 -13.88 -4.89
CA PRO A 54 17.22 -13.25 -4.17
C PRO A 54 17.86 -12.05 -4.88
N GLU A 55 17.73 -11.95 -6.21
CA GLU A 55 18.34 -10.89 -7.03
C GLU A 55 17.31 -9.84 -7.48
N ALA A 56 16.08 -9.88 -6.95
CA ALA A 56 15.07 -8.89 -7.30
C ALA A 56 15.40 -7.53 -6.69
N PHE A 57 15.21 -6.48 -7.47
CA PHE A 57 15.08 -5.14 -6.94
C PHE A 57 13.63 -4.99 -6.49
N VAL A 58 13.40 -4.67 -5.22
CA VAL A 58 12.07 -4.63 -4.61
C VAL A 58 11.77 -3.22 -4.12
N GLU A 59 10.61 -2.71 -4.51
CA GLU A 59 10.06 -1.45 -4.04
C GLU A 59 8.69 -1.68 -3.42
N ILE A 60 8.29 -0.81 -2.49
CA ILE A 60 6.92 -0.76 -1.96
C ILE A 60 6.24 0.48 -2.52
N ALA A 61 4.98 0.32 -2.93
CA ALA A 61 4.16 1.42 -3.37
C ALA A 61 2.82 1.44 -2.62
N PHE A 62 2.52 2.58 -2.00
CA PHE A 62 1.22 2.82 -1.37
C PHE A 62 0.22 3.31 -2.42
N TYR A 63 -0.89 2.58 -2.53
CA TYR A 63 -2.00 2.87 -3.42
C TYR A 63 -3.27 3.12 -2.62
N GLY A 64 -4.32 3.63 -3.26
CA GLY A 64 -5.63 3.77 -2.64
C GLY A 64 -6.05 5.22 -2.52
N GLY A 65 -6.05 5.74 -1.29
CA GLY A 65 -6.35 7.15 -1.00
C GLY A 65 -5.17 8.10 -1.24
N SER A 66 -5.12 9.20 -0.50
CA SER A 66 -4.06 10.21 -0.58
C SER A 66 -3.13 10.09 0.61
N PHE A 67 -2.06 9.30 0.47
CA PHE A 67 -1.14 8.94 1.56
C PHE A 67 -0.59 10.14 2.34
N THR A 68 -0.16 11.19 1.62
CA THR A 68 0.42 12.40 2.24
C THR A 68 -0.59 13.25 2.99
N ALA A 69 -1.90 13.01 2.80
CA ALA A 69 -2.98 13.68 3.49
C ALA A 69 -3.51 12.87 4.70
N ILE A 70 -2.89 11.72 5.00
CA ILE A 70 -3.10 10.98 6.26
C ILE A 70 -2.41 11.72 7.41
N ASP A 71 -2.81 11.50 8.66
CA ASP A 71 -2.07 12.01 9.81
C ASP A 71 -0.60 11.55 9.78
N ARG A 72 0.32 12.43 10.16
CA ARG A 72 1.77 12.18 10.06
C ARG A 72 2.22 11.00 10.91
N GLU A 73 1.69 10.83 12.12
CA GLU A 73 2.07 9.73 13.01
C GLU A 73 1.74 8.38 12.35
N GLN A 74 0.58 8.32 11.71
CA GLN A 74 0.14 7.13 10.99
C GLN A 74 0.90 6.88 9.68
N GLN A 75 1.27 7.93 8.94
CA GLN A 75 2.17 7.79 7.80
C GLN A 75 3.50 7.16 8.24
N GLU A 76 4.08 7.67 9.33
CA GLU A 76 5.34 7.16 9.87
C GLU A 76 5.20 5.72 10.40
N GLU A 77 4.05 5.37 10.98
CA GLU A 77 3.76 4.00 11.39
C GLU A 77 3.73 3.04 10.19
N PHE A 78 3.03 3.41 9.11
CA PHE A 78 2.97 2.61 7.89
C PHE A 78 4.34 2.46 7.23
N LEU A 79 5.13 3.54 7.18
CA LEU A 79 6.49 3.52 6.62
C LEU A 79 7.47 2.69 7.45
N ARG A 80 7.26 2.55 8.77
CA ARG A 80 8.11 1.70 9.63
C ARG A 80 7.83 0.21 9.47
N GLN A 81 6.64 -0.17 8.99
CA GLN A 81 6.28 -1.58 8.78
C GLN A 81 6.50 -2.06 7.34
N ALA A 82 6.58 -1.13 6.39
CA ALA A 82 6.97 -1.39 5.01
C ALA A 82 8.47 -1.73 4.92
#